data_AF-A0A3Q3BTN0-F1
#
_entry.id   AF-A0A3Q3BTN0-F1
#
_cell.length_a   1.000
_cell.length_b   1.000
_cell.length_c   1.000
_cell.angle_alpha   90.00
_cell.angle_beta   90.00
_cell.angle_gamma   90.00
#
_symmetry.space_group_name_H-M   'P 1'
#
loop_
_entity.id
_entity.type
_entity.pdbx_description
1 polymer ?
#
loop_
_entity_poly.entity_id
_entity_poly.type
_entity_poly.pdbx_seq_one_letter_code
_entity_poly.pdbx_strand_id
1 'polypeptide(L)'
;PPRQQGLVPAYSGETDSEEEGGEKDEKEGRLTDWVKLACLLFQHLTQEIISEGLSLLCRTGNGLAHAFVKLNLQKRGLEDIAAINSYIHIRFLDLSNNHLTDLSPLSSLTQLLWLKQPFAQLTYLQWLSIAMNQLTDVDGLVGPALESLNLTGNHIQRLNGFQYGSFANLVTLELRGNHLETTDGINLPHLQQLYLVHKSSGLFNAALQI
;
A
#
# COMPACT_ATOMS: atom_id res chain seq x y z
N PRO A 1 -69.16 41.62 -53.76
CA PRO A 1 -67.92 42.19 -54.36
C PRO A 1 -67.12 42.98 -53.29
N PRO A 2 -65.79 43.23 -53.41
CA PRO A 2 -64.71 42.80 -54.34
C PRO A 2 -63.68 41.82 -53.67
N ARG A 3 -62.81 41.02 -54.33
CA ARG A 3 -61.51 41.23 -55.08
C ARG A 3 -60.42 41.99 -54.25
N GLN A 4 -59.12 41.65 -54.16
CA GLN A 4 -58.20 40.72 -54.85
C GLN A 4 -56.81 40.67 -54.12
N GLN A 5 -56.03 39.59 -54.31
CA GLN A 5 -54.53 39.46 -54.36
C GLN A 5 -53.71 39.72 -53.07
N GLY A 6 -52.60 39.03 -52.73
CA GLY A 6 -51.76 37.99 -53.34
C GLY A 6 -50.44 37.86 -52.53
N LEU A 7 -49.60 36.85 -52.85
CA LEU A 7 -48.19 36.60 -52.46
C LEU A 7 -47.91 35.42 -51.50
N VAL A 8 -47.17 34.43 -52.05
CA VAL A 8 -46.40 33.35 -51.38
C VAL A 8 -44.93 33.82 -51.26
N PRO A 9 -44.07 33.33 -50.33
CA PRO A 9 -43.30 32.09 -50.55
C PRO A 9 -43.08 31.24 -49.26
N ALA A 10 -43.15 29.90 -49.35
CA ALA A 10 -42.05 28.92 -49.45
C ALA A 10 -41.21 28.71 -48.16
N TYR A 11 -41.19 27.48 -47.62
CA TYR A 11 -39.97 26.66 -47.50
C TYR A 11 -40.29 25.21 -47.11
N SER A 12 -39.48 24.34 -47.67
CA SER A 12 -39.53 22.89 -47.82
C SER A 12 -39.36 22.15 -46.49
N GLY A 13 -40.19 21.14 -46.23
CA GLY A 13 -39.93 20.13 -45.21
C GLY A 13 -39.16 18.96 -45.83
N GLU A 14 -37.85 18.91 -45.59
CA GLU A 14 -37.00 17.78 -45.96
C GLU A 14 -37.21 16.64 -44.96
N THR A 15 -37.63 15.49 -45.48
CA THR A 15 -37.27 14.17 -44.96
C THR A 15 -35.83 13.87 -45.36
N ASP A 16 -34.97 13.52 -44.41
CA ASP A 16 -34.01 12.43 -44.61
C ASP A 16 -33.58 11.85 -43.27
N SER A 17 -33.70 10.52 -43.21
CA SER A 17 -33.30 9.67 -42.12
C SER A 17 -31.89 9.18 -42.44
N GLU A 18 -30.89 9.58 -41.66
CA GLU A 18 -29.55 8.97 -41.74
C GLU A 18 -29.18 8.33 -40.41
N GLU A 19 -28.93 7.03 -40.50
CA GLU A 19 -28.42 6.14 -39.47
C GLU A 19 -27.00 6.58 -39.06
N GLU A 20 -26.83 7.07 -37.84
CA GLU A 20 -25.52 7.05 -37.16
C GLU A 20 -25.68 6.41 -35.77
N GLY A 21 -25.50 5.10 -35.73
CA GLY A 21 -25.45 4.35 -34.48
C GLY A 21 -24.62 3.09 -34.66
N GLY A 22 -23.35 3.13 -34.25
CA GLY A 22 -22.57 1.88 -34.20
C GLY A 22 -21.05 1.99 -34.08
N GLU A 23 -20.47 2.92 -33.33
CA GLU A 23 -19.03 2.83 -33.00
C GLU A 23 -18.63 3.27 -31.58
N LYS A 24 -19.58 3.76 -30.76
CA LYS A 24 -19.28 4.13 -29.35
C LYS A 24 -19.29 2.94 -28.39
N ASP A 25 -20.17 1.97 -28.62
CA ASP A 25 -20.37 0.87 -27.67
C ASP A 25 -19.23 -0.16 -27.64
N GLU A 26 -18.52 -0.38 -28.76
CA GLU A 26 -17.39 -1.32 -28.79
C GLU A 26 -16.14 -0.79 -28.08
N LYS A 27 -15.90 0.53 -28.11
CA LYS A 27 -14.74 1.13 -27.42
C LYS A 27 -14.95 1.17 -25.91
N GLU A 28 -16.19 1.40 -25.47
CA GLU A 28 -16.59 1.41 -24.05
C GLU A 28 -16.63 -0.01 -23.46
N GLY A 29 -17.10 -0.99 -24.23
CA GLY A 29 -17.01 -2.43 -23.88
C GLY A 29 -15.55 -2.91 -23.78
N ARG A 30 -14.68 -2.54 -24.73
CA ARG A 30 -13.25 -2.88 -24.65
C ARG A 30 -12.57 -2.20 -23.46
N LEU A 31 -12.82 -0.93 -23.18
CA LEU A 31 -12.20 -0.23 -22.04
C LEU A 31 -12.61 -0.90 -20.72
N THR A 32 -13.88 -1.27 -20.56
CA THR A 32 -14.36 -1.97 -19.36
C THR A 32 -13.85 -3.39 -19.25
N ASP A 33 -13.65 -4.11 -20.37
CA ASP A 33 -13.06 -5.45 -20.35
C ASP A 33 -11.55 -5.43 -20.10
N TRP A 34 -10.81 -4.43 -20.61
CA TRP A 34 -9.41 -4.22 -20.22
C TRP A 34 -9.28 -3.81 -18.75
N VAL A 35 -10.21 -3.01 -18.22
CA VAL A 35 -10.25 -2.69 -16.77
C VAL A 35 -10.60 -3.92 -15.95
N LYS A 36 -11.55 -4.76 -16.38
CA LYS A 36 -11.85 -6.04 -15.70
C LYS A 36 -10.68 -7.02 -15.79
N LEU A 37 -10.01 -7.12 -16.94
CA LEU A 37 -8.80 -7.93 -17.13
C LEU A 37 -7.63 -7.39 -16.30
N ALA A 38 -7.50 -6.06 -16.16
CA ALA A 38 -6.56 -5.44 -15.24
C ALA A 38 -6.91 -5.74 -13.78
N CYS A 39 -8.19 -5.65 -13.38
CA CYS A 39 -8.66 -6.07 -12.05
C CYS A 39 -8.49 -7.58 -11.80
N LEU A 40 -8.43 -8.41 -12.84
CA LEU A 40 -8.09 -9.84 -12.73
C LEU A 40 -6.58 -10.08 -12.62
N LEU A 41 -5.75 -9.10 -13.03
CA LEU A 41 -4.30 -9.11 -12.81
C LEU A 41 -3.93 -8.62 -11.41
N PHE A 42 -4.72 -7.73 -10.82
CA PHE A 42 -4.51 -7.20 -9.48
C PHE A 42 -5.05 -8.14 -8.40
N GLN A 43 -4.16 -8.68 -7.56
CA GLN A 43 -4.59 -9.46 -6.40
C GLN A 43 -4.85 -8.53 -5.22
N HIS A 44 -6.11 -8.47 -4.80
CA HIS A 44 -6.54 -7.81 -3.57
C HIS A 44 -6.48 -8.79 -2.40
N LEU A 45 -6.13 -8.29 -1.22
CA LEU A 45 -6.13 -9.10 -0.01
C LEU A 45 -7.56 -9.49 0.40
N THR A 46 -7.91 -10.77 0.32
CA THR A 46 -9.21 -11.30 0.76
C THR A 46 -9.15 -11.96 2.13
N GLN A 47 -10.33 -12.21 2.72
CA GLN A 47 -10.42 -12.89 4.01
C GLN A 47 -9.88 -14.33 3.95
N GLU A 48 -10.08 -15.04 2.84
CA GLU A 48 -9.57 -16.38 2.62
C GLU A 48 -8.04 -16.37 2.65
N ILE A 49 -7.41 -15.47 1.89
CA ILE A 49 -5.96 -15.29 1.86
C ILE A 49 -5.40 -14.99 3.26
N ILE A 50 -6.07 -14.12 4.01
CA ILE A 50 -5.66 -13.81 5.37
C ILE A 50 -5.75 -15.04 6.26
N SER A 51 -6.87 -15.78 6.20
CA SER A 51 -7.10 -16.96 7.05
C SER A 51 -6.02 -18.04 6.87
N GLU A 52 -5.52 -18.23 5.64
CA GLU A 52 -4.42 -19.14 5.34
C GLU A 52 -3.07 -18.68 5.92
N GLY A 53 -2.87 -17.37 6.03
CA GLY A 53 -1.62 -16.77 6.49
C GLY A 53 -1.54 -16.56 8.01
N LEU A 54 -2.69 -16.61 8.72
CA LEU A 54 -2.76 -16.38 10.16
C LEU A 54 -2.13 -17.53 10.95
N SER A 55 -1.32 -17.17 11.93
CA SER A 55 -0.67 -18.11 12.82
C SER A 55 -0.33 -17.45 14.16
N LEU A 56 0.18 -18.28 15.10
CA LEU A 56 0.57 -17.87 16.44
C LEU A 56 -0.57 -17.26 17.25
N LEU A 57 -1.33 -18.11 17.94
CA LEU A 57 -2.41 -17.69 18.82
C LEU A 57 -1.84 -17.21 20.16
N CYS A 58 -2.17 -15.99 20.56
CA CYS A 58 -1.72 -15.39 21.82
C CYS A 58 -2.89 -14.80 22.59
N ARG A 59 -2.75 -14.70 23.92
CA ARG A 59 -3.73 -13.98 24.75
C ARG A 59 -3.68 -12.48 24.43
N THR A 60 -4.84 -11.86 24.32
CA THR A 60 -4.98 -10.41 24.15
C THR A 60 -4.52 -9.67 25.41
N GLY A 61 -4.19 -8.37 25.30
CA GLY A 61 -3.65 -7.56 26.41
C GLY A 61 -4.61 -7.35 27.59
N ASN A 62 -5.88 -7.75 27.49
CA ASN A 62 -6.79 -7.81 28.63
C ASN A 62 -6.84 -9.19 29.29
N GLY A 63 -6.16 -10.20 28.73
CA GLY A 63 -6.15 -11.58 29.21
C GLY A 63 -7.45 -12.36 28.98
N LEU A 64 -8.45 -11.76 28.34
CA LEU A 64 -9.82 -12.31 28.23
C LEU A 64 -10.10 -13.03 26.91
N ALA A 65 -9.26 -12.83 25.89
CA ALA A 65 -9.44 -13.44 24.58
C ALA A 65 -8.11 -13.94 24.01
N HIS A 66 -8.20 -14.61 22.87
CA HIS A 66 -7.05 -14.99 22.07
C HIS A 66 -7.15 -14.33 20.70
N ALA A 67 -6.01 -13.93 20.14
CA ALA A 67 -5.89 -13.41 18.80
C ALA A 67 -4.67 -14.00 18.10
N PHE A 68 -4.77 -14.18 16.79
CA PHE A 68 -3.61 -14.47 15.97
C PHE A 68 -2.75 -13.20 15.86
N VAL A 69 -1.45 -13.36 16.03
CA VAL A 69 -0.51 -12.22 16.04
C VAL A 69 0.53 -12.29 14.93
N LYS A 70 0.56 -13.37 14.14
CA LYS A 70 1.46 -13.51 13.00
C LYS A 70 0.64 -13.73 11.72
N LEU A 71 1.00 -13.00 10.67
CA LEU A 71 0.37 -13.08 9.35
C LEU A 71 1.45 -13.16 8.27
N ASN A 72 1.44 -14.26 7.50
CA ASN A 72 2.33 -14.46 6.36
C ASN A 72 1.54 -14.37 5.04
N LEU A 73 1.88 -13.38 4.24
CA LEU A 73 1.25 -13.06 2.95
C LEU A 73 2.31 -12.98 1.84
N GLN A 74 3.42 -13.72 1.99
CA GLN A 74 4.49 -13.70 1.00
C GLN A 74 4.06 -14.27 -0.35
N LYS A 75 4.58 -13.72 -1.46
CA LYS A 75 4.44 -14.31 -2.82
C LYS A 75 2.99 -14.52 -3.25
N ARG A 76 2.12 -13.54 -3.00
CA ARG A 76 0.70 -13.60 -3.36
C ARG A 76 0.30 -12.62 -4.47
N GLY A 77 1.27 -11.87 -5.03
CA GLY A 77 1.02 -10.89 -6.09
C GLY A 77 0.16 -9.71 -5.63
N LEU A 78 0.12 -9.44 -4.32
CA LEU A 78 -0.76 -8.44 -3.73
C LEU A 78 -0.37 -7.02 -4.17
N GLU A 79 -1.35 -6.23 -4.57
CA GLU A 79 -1.19 -4.79 -4.83
C GLU A 79 -1.94 -3.94 -3.81
N ASP A 80 -3.02 -4.49 -3.26
CA ASP A 80 -3.85 -3.83 -2.27
C ASP A 80 -4.02 -4.72 -1.02
N ILE A 81 -3.86 -4.08 0.12
CA ILE A 81 -3.93 -4.71 1.45
C ILE A 81 -4.92 -4.00 2.38
N ALA A 82 -5.87 -3.23 1.83
CA ALA A 82 -6.87 -2.50 2.62
C ALA A 82 -7.57 -3.38 3.67
N ALA A 83 -7.86 -4.63 3.34
CA ALA A 83 -8.50 -5.60 4.24
C ALA A 83 -7.72 -5.93 5.52
N ILE A 84 -6.42 -5.59 5.59
CA ILE A 84 -5.60 -5.83 6.79
C ILE A 84 -6.04 -4.98 7.98
N ASN A 85 -6.78 -3.89 7.74
CA ASN A 85 -7.19 -2.93 8.76
C ASN A 85 -8.05 -3.53 9.89
N SER A 86 -8.65 -4.70 9.65
CA SER A 86 -9.52 -5.40 10.58
C SER A 86 -8.75 -6.33 11.51
N TYR A 87 -7.45 -6.54 11.26
CA TYR A 87 -6.57 -7.47 11.98
C TYR A 87 -5.62 -6.71 12.91
N ILE A 88 -6.18 -5.89 13.79
CA ILE A 88 -5.45 -4.97 14.70
C ILE A 88 -4.50 -5.63 15.69
N HIS A 89 -4.56 -6.96 15.83
CA HIS A 89 -3.74 -7.73 16.77
C HIS A 89 -2.45 -8.27 16.14
N ILE A 90 -2.22 -8.03 14.85
CA ILE A 90 -1.00 -8.49 14.16
C ILE A 90 0.24 -7.78 14.70
N ARG A 91 1.26 -8.58 15.00
CA ARG A 91 2.56 -8.18 15.53
C ARG A 91 3.71 -8.50 14.58
N PHE A 92 3.58 -9.61 13.86
CA PHE A 92 4.54 -10.09 12.87
C PHE A 92 3.85 -10.18 11.52
N LEU A 93 4.23 -9.30 10.60
CA LEU A 93 3.64 -9.23 9.26
C LEU A 93 4.71 -9.42 8.20
N ASP A 94 4.51 -10.43 7.36
CA ASP A 94 5.34 -10.66 6.17
C ASP A 94 4.51 -10.43 4.90
N LEU A 95 4.84 -9.37 4.17
CA LEU A 95 4.27 -8.97 2.88
C LEU A 95 5.30 -9.10 1.75
N SER A 96 6.37 -9.87 1.96
CA SER A 96 7.48 -9.92 1.01
C SER A 96 7.08 -10.55 -0.33
N ASN A 97 7.74 -10.15 -1.42
CA ASN A 97 7.49 -10.66 -2.77
C ASN A 97 6.05 -10.44 -3.24
N ASN A 98 5.55 -9.22 -3.12
CA ASN A 98 4.27 -8.79 -3.69
C ASN A 98 4.51 -7.62 -4.66
N HIS A 99 3.48 -6.86 -4.97
CA HIS A 99 3.50 -5.74 -5.91
C HIS A 99 3.04 -4.43 -5.22
N LEU A 100 3.26 -4.32 -3.91
CA LEU A 100 2.80 -3.20 -3.11
C LEU A 100 3.56 -1.91 -3.44
N THR A 101 2.81 -0.83 -3.55
CA THR A 101 3.30 0.54 -3.74
C THR A 101 2.81 1.49 -2.65
N ASP A 102 1.69 1.18 -1.98
CA ASP A 102 1.09 1.97 -0.90
C ASP A 102 1.11 1.20 0.44
N LEU A 103 1.54 1.89 1.50
CA LEU A 103 1.57 1.37 2.88
C LEU A 103 0.51 2.00 3.79
N SER A 104 -0.28 2.95 3.29
CA SER A 104 -1.31 3.63 4.07
C SER A 104 -2.30 2.69 4.79
N PRO A 105 -2.66 1.50 4.28
CA PRO A 105 -3.53 0.57 5.01
C PRO A 105 -2.96 0.07 6.34
N LEU A 106 -1.62 0.04 6.48
CA LEU A 106 -0.94 -0.40 7.69
C LEU A 106 -1.06 0.59 8.86
N SER A 107 -1.44 1.84 8.59
CA SER A 107 -1.65 2.88 9.60
C SER A 107 -2.69 2.49 10.67
N SER A 108 -3.61 1.58 10.34
CA SER A 108 -4.63 1.04 11.23
C SER A 108 -4.09 0.05 12.29
N LEU A 109 -2.92 -0.55 12.04
CA LEU A 109 -2.27 -1.51 12.95
C LEU A 109 -1.54 -0.83 14.13
N THR A 110 -1.80 0.46 14.34
CA THR A 110 -1.17 1.33 15.35
C THR A 110 -1.95 1.43 16.65
N GLN A 111 -3.06 0.69 16.82
CA GLN A 111 -4.03 0.92 17.89
C GLN A 111 -3.58 0.48 19.28
N LEU A 112 -2.85 1.38 19.95
CA LEU A 112 -3.09 1.95 21.29
C LEU A 112 -2.09 3.11 21.38
N LEU A 113 -2.43 4.22 20.74
CA LEU A 113 -1.84 5.50 21.05
C LEU A 113 -2.23 5.81 22.51
N TRP A 114 -1.24 5.70 23.41
CA TRP A 114 -1.29 6.07 24.83
C TRP A 114 -2.21 5.27 25.76
N LEU A 115 -1.58 4.47 26.63
CA LEU A 115 -2.09 4.24 27.97
C LEU A 115 -0.93 4.36 28.97
N LYS A 116 -0.88 5.50 29.66
CA LYS A 116 -0.06 5.69 30.88
C LYS A 116 -0.49 4.63 31.89
N GLN A 117 0.27 3.54 32.05
CA GLN A 117 0.45 2.78 33.30
C GLN A 117 1.51 1.67 33.14
N PRO A 118 2.24 1.33 34.22
CA PRO A 118 3.37 0.42 34.16
C PRO A 118 2.90 -1.03 34.41
N PHE A 119 2.26 -1.63 33.42
CA PHE A 119 2.16 -3.08 33.36
C PHE A 119 2.61 -3.51 31.97
N ALA A 120 3.73 -4.22 31.93
CA ALA A 120 4.34 -4.72 30.70
C ALA A 120 3.36 -5.64 29.95
N GLN A 121 2.68 -5.10 28.93
CA GLN A 121 1.94 -5.85 27.92
C GLN A 121 1.90 -5.03 26.61
N LEU A 122 2.85 -5.35 25.72
CA LEU A 122 3.05 -4.75 24.39
C LEU A 122 1.98 -5.25 23.40
N THR A 123 1.41 -4.36 22.58
CA THR A 123 0.29 -4.75 21.69
C THR A 123 0.30 -4.08 20.30
N TYR A 124 1.41 -4.09 19.56
CA TYR A 124 1.48 -3.47 18.22
C TYR A 124 2.34 -4.27 17.23
N LEU A 125 2.35 -3.84 15.97
CA LEU A 125 3.28 -4.33 14.95
C LEU A 125 4.73 -4.09 15.38
N GLN A 126 5.47 -5.18 15.63
CA GLN A 126 6.86 -5.17 16.09
C GLN A 126 7.84 -5.56 14.98
N TRP A 127 7.39 -6.41 14.07
CA TRP A 127 8.19 -6.89 12.96
C TRP A 127 7.40 -6.79 11.66
N LEU A 128 8.01 -6.15 10.67
CA LEU A 128 7.42 -5.94 9.36
C LEU A 128 8.45 -6.23 8.28
N SER A 129 8.12 -7.16 7.38
CA SER A 129 8.88 -7.36 6.14
C SER A 129 8.00 -7.04 4.95
N ILE A 130 8.48 -6.12 4.11
CA ILE A 130 7.87 -5.73 2.83
C ILE A 130 8.95 -5.83 1.74
N ALA A 131 9.85 -6.80 1.88
CA ALA A 131 10.95 -6.99 0.95
C ALA A 131 10.44 -7.38 -0.44
N MET A 132 11.17 -7.01 -1.49
CA MET A 132 10.87 -7.37 -2.87
C MET A 132 9.45 -6.92 -3.29
N ASN A 133 9.13 -5.65 -3.04
CA ASN A 133 7.94 -4.94 -3.50
C ASN A 133 8.36 -3.78 -4.42
N GLN A 134 7.47 -2.81 -4.67
CA GLN A 134 7.69 -1.72 -5.61
C GLN A 134 7.69 -0.34 -4.93
N LEU A 135 7.99 -0.28 -3.63
CA LEU A 135 7.94 0.95 -2.85
C LEU A 135 9.00 1.96 -3.29
N THR A 136 8.63 3.23 -3.44
CA THR A 136 9.55 4.35 -3.75
C THR A 136 9.94 5.20 -2.55
N ASP A 137 9.15 5.08 -1.48
CA ASP A 137 9.29 5.77 -0.20
C ASP A 137 8.56 4.95 0.88
N VAL A 138 8.48 5.49 2.10
CA VAL A 138 7.76 4.88 3.23
C VAL A 138 6.66 5.78 3.76
N ASP A 139 6.16 6.70 2.93
CA ASP A 139 5.09 7.61 3.36
C ASP A 139 3.83 6.80 3.71
N GLY A 140 3.08 7.29 4.71
CA GLY A 140 1.93 6.59 5.27
C GLY A 140 2.26 5.46 6.25
N LEU A 141 3.53 5.02 6.36
CA LEU A 141 3.95 4.07 7.39
C LEU A 141 4.38 4.80 8.67
N VAL A 142 3.67 4.53 9.76
CA VAL A 142 4.03 4.98 11.12
C VAL A 142 4.02 3.78 12.05
N GLY A 143 5.12 3.54 12.76
CA GLY A 143 5.32 2.35 13.56
C GLY A 143 6.14 2.65 14.83
N PRO A 144 5.57 3.37 15.83
CA PRO A 144 6.32 3.77 17.02
C PRO A 144 6.83 2.57 17.83
N ALA A 145 6.19 1.41 17.72
CA ALA A 145 6.57 0.16 18.38
C ALA A 145 7.30 -0.84 17.47
N LEU A 146 7.56 -0.48 16.22
CA LEU A 146 8.24 -1.35 15.27
C LEU A 146 9.71 -1.46 15.68
N GLU A 147 10.18 -2.69 15.90
CA GLU A 147 11.55 -3.00 16.32
C GLU A 147 12.43 -3.40 15.13
N SER A 148 11.82 -4.04 14.12
CA SER A 148 12.52 -4.49 12.92
C SER A 148 11.69 -4.21 11.67
N LEU A 149 12.32 -3.55 10.69
CA LEU A 149 11.74 -3.22 9.41
C LEU A 149 12.65 -3.70 8.27
N ASN A 150 12.10 -4.55 7.40
CA ASN A 150 12.78 -5.03 6.20
C ASN A 150 12.13 -4.47 4.93
N LEU A 151 12.89 -3.62 4.24
CA LEU A 151 12.53 -2.96 2.98
C LEU A 151 13.47 -3.40 1.83
N THR A 152 14.16 -4.54 1.97
CA THR A 152 15.09 -5.06 0.96
C THR A 152 14.46 -5.10 -0.42
N GLY A 153 15.17 -4.67 -1.47
CA GLY A 153 14.76 -4.92 -2.85
C GLY A 153 13.51 -4.17 -3.28
N ASN A 154 13.30 -2.96 -2.75
CA ASN A 154 12.30 -2.01 -3.24
C ASN A 154 12.96 -0.99 -4.20
N HIS A 155 12.31 0.14 -4.44
CA HIS A 155 12.78 1.22 -5.32
C HIS A 155 12.99 2.54 -4.58
N ILE A 156 13.29 2.46 -3.28
CA ILE A 156 13.41 3.64 -2.41
C ILE A 156 14.66 4.43 -2.81
N GLN A 157 14.48 5.73 -3.07
CA GLN A 157 15.56 6.65 -3.44
C GLN A 157 15.95 7.62 -2.32
N ARG A 158 14.98 7.98 -1.48
CA ARG A 158 15.16 8.91 -0.36
C ARG A 158 14.42 8.38 0.86
N LEU A 159 14.95 8.68 2.03
CA LEU A 159 14.42 8.21 3.32
C LEU A 159 13.48 9.24 3.94
N ASN A 160 12.61 9.82 3.11
CA ASN A 160 11.50 10.63 3.58
C ASN A 160 10.53 9.73 4.38
N GLY A 161 9.96 10.24 5.47
CA GLY A 161 9.05 9.45 6.34
C GLY A 161 9.72 8.84 7.58
N PHE A 162 11.05 8.73 7.63
CA PHE A 162 11.81 8.37 8.85
C PHE A 162 11.97 9.56 9.81
N GLN A 163 10.87 10.29 10.02
CA GLN A 163 10.83 11.46 10.89
C GLN A 163 10.93 11.07 12.37
N TYR A 164 11.34 12.03 13.21
CA TYR A 164 11.45 11.83 14.65
C TYR A 164 10.11 11.35 15.24
N GLY A 165 10.14 10.22 15.95
CA GLY A 165 8.95 9.64 16.59
C GLY A 165 8.13 8.67 15.74
N SER A 166 8.31 8.64 14.41
CA SER A 166 7.61 7.68 13.53
C SER A 166 7.98 6.23 13.85
N PHE A 167 9.25 6.01 14.20
CA PHE A 167 9.85 4.69 14.45
C PHE A 167 10.71 4.72 15.72
N ALA A 168 10.10 5.17 16.82
CA ALA A 168 10.80 5.43 18.07
C ALA A 168 11.53 4.20 18.66
N ASN A 169 11.03 2.99 18.42
CA ASN A 169 11.64 1.75 18.94
C ASN A 169 12.40 0.93 17.89
N LEU A 170 12.66 1.50 16.70
CA LEU A 170 13.27 0.74 15.61
C LEU A 170 14.75 0.46 15.88
N VAL A 171 15.07 -0.82 15.99
CA VAL A 171 16.42 -1.33 16.29
C VAL A 171 17.11 -1.81 15.01
N THR A 172 16.36 -2.43 14.11
CA THR A 172 16.89 -3.03 12.88
C THR A 172 16.18 -2.45 11.67
N LEU A 173 16.94 -1.84 10.76
CA LEU A 173 16.46 -1.35 9.47
C LEU A 173 17.28 -1.95 8.33
N GLU A 174 16.58 -2.60 7.41
CA GLU A 174 17.16 -3.27 6.25
C GLU A 174 16.68 -2.61 4.96
N LEU A 175 17.64 -2.11 4.18
CA LEU A 175 17.43 -1.30 2.98
C LEU A 175 18.26 -1.77 1.77
N ARG A 176 18.93 -2.93 1.84
CA ARG A 176 19.71 -3.47 0.71
C ARG A 176 18.88 -3.60 -0.56
N GLY A 177 19.51 -3.42 -1.72
CA GLY A 177 18.82 -3.56 -3.03
C GLY A 177 17.80 -2.46 -3.36
N ASN A 178 17.84 -1.32 -2.66
CA ASN A 178 17.13 -0.08 -3.04
C ASN A 178 18.03 0.83 -3.92
N HIS A 179 17.52 2.00 -4.32
CA HIS A 179 18.19 2.98 -5.17
C HIS A 179 18.53 4.28 -4.44
N LEU A 180 18.97 4.17 -3.17
CA LEU A 180 19.19 5.32 -2.29
C LEU A 180 20.24 6.30 -2.85
N GLU A 181 19.86 7.57 -2.98
CA GLU A 181 20.77 8.66 -3.39
C GLU A 181 21.53 9.24 -2.19
N THR A 182 20.90 9.25 -1.02
CA THR A 182 21.42 9.79 0.25
C THR A 182 20.87 9.02 1.44
N THR A 183 21.58 9.08 2.57
CA THR A 183 21.11 8.60 3.88
C THR A 183 20.57 9.73 4.75
N ASP A 184 20.47 10.96 4.23
CA ASP A 184 19.85 12.08 4.93
C ASP A 184 18.38 11.78 5.24
N GLY A 185 17.91 12.27 6.39
CA GLY A 185 16.53 12.06 6.85
C GLY A 185 16.35 10.87 7.80
N ILE A 186 17.38 10.06 8.04
CA ILE A 186 17.33 9.03 9.10
C ILE A 186 17.45 9.70 10.47
N ASN A 187 16.35 9.78 11.22
CA ASN A 187 16.36 10.18 12.63
C ASN A 187 15.74 9.07 13.50
N LEU A 188 16.56 8.06 13.80
CA LEU A 188 16.16 6.85 14.51
C LEU A 188 17.03 6.65 15.77
N PRO A 189 16.60 7.17 16.94
CA PRO A 189 17.46 7.28 18.12
C PRO A 189 17.86 5.93 18.75
N HIS A 190 17.16 4.85 18.45
CA HIS A 190 17.39 3.52 19.01
C HIS A 190 17.91 2.51 17.97
N LEU A 191 18.27 2.96 16.77
CA LEU A 191 18.74 2.09 15.70
C LEU A 191 20.12 1.53 16.03
N GLN A 192 20.25 0.21 16.02
CA GLN A 192 21.51 -0.51 16.28
C GLN A 192 22.05 -1.17 15.01
N GLN A 193 21.15 -1.57 14.11
CA GLN A 193 21.50 -2.32 12.91
C GLN A 193 20.91 -1.62 11.69
N LEU A 194 21.80 -1.09 10.84
CA LEU A 194 21.44 -0.48 9.57
C LEU A 194 22.14 -1.21 8.43
N TYR A 195 21.36 -1.87 7.58
CA TYR A 195 21.87 -2.58 6.42
C TYR A 195 21.56 -1.80 5.14
N LEU A 196 22.59 -1.27 4.52
CA LEU A 196 22.57 -0.59 3.23
C LEU A 196 23.38 -1.43 2.23
N VAL A 197 23.13 -1.30 0.91
CA VAL A 197 24.00 -1.63 -0.27
C VAL A 197 23.17 -2.09 -1.50
N HIS A 198 23.33 -1.42 -2.67
CA HIS A 198 24.08 -1.91 -3.85
C HIS A 198 24.05 -0.92 -5.05
N LYS A 199 25.16 -0.20 -5.34
CA LYS A 199 25.69 -0.07 -6.71
C LYS A 199 27.19 0.23 -6.75
N SER A 200 27.83 -0.40 -7.73
CA SER A 200 29.26 -0.61 -7.97
C SER A 200 30.05 0.64 -8.37
N SER A 201 29.80 1.79 -7.76
CA SER A 201 30.54 3.02 -8.04
C SER A 201 30.74 3.84 -6.78
N GLY A 202 31.76 3.47 -6.00
CA GLY A 202 32.63 4.42 -5.33
C GLY A 202 32.29 4.90 -3.92
N LEU A 203 31.03 5.02 -3.49
CA LEU A 203 30.74 5.60 -2.16
C LEU A 203 29.55 4.93 -1.48
N PHE A 204 29.69 4.68 -0.17
CA PHE A 204 28.77 4.02 0.78
C PHE A 204 28.81 2.48 0.82
N ASN A 205 29.95 1.94 1.28
CA ASN A 205 29.96 0.66 2.00
C ASN A 205 29.80 0.96 3.50
N ALA A 206 28.59 0.82 4.02
CA ALA A 206 28.35 0.81 5.45
C ALA A 206 27.29 -0.25 5.77
N ALA A 207 27.74 -1.46 6.08
CA ALA A 207 27.08 -2.22 7.12
C ALA A 207 27.59 -1.63 8.44
N LEU A 208 26.94 -0.58 8.93
CA LEU A 208 27.27 0.01 10.23
C LEU A 208 26.43 -0.76 11.27
N GLN A 209 27.09 -1.58 12.08
CA GLN A 209 26.63 -1.77 13.45
C GLN A 209 26.91 -0.44 14.15
N ILE A 210 25.86 0.29 14.52
CA ILE A 210 25.96 1.58 15.23
C ILE A 210 26.18 1.29 16.72
#